data_AF-A0A536T1F1-F1
#
_entry.id   AF-A0A536T1F1-F1
#
_cell.length_a   1.000
_cell.length_b   1.000
_cell.length_c   1.000
_cell.angle_alpha   90.00
_cell.angle_beta   90.00
_cell.angle_gamma   90.00
#
_symmetry.space_group_name_H-M   'P 1'
#
loop_
_entity.id
_entity.type
_entity.pdbx_description
1 polymer ?
#
loop_
_entity_poly.entity_id
_entity_poly.type
_entity_poly.pdbx_seq_one_letter_code
_entity_poly.pdbx_strand_id
1 'polypeptide(L)'
;MATAFGVAGVRHWRHDHRARAGLDRLFADEIKRLPTKPAIVFIRYTPRSPVHLSEVFNYPDLNAEPVWVVHDLGPRNAELLRAAPNRASFEFDEDQLVGRPILR
;
A
#
# COMPACT_ATOMS: atom_id res chain seq x y z
N MET A 1 22.28 -29.96 17.07
CA MET A 1 22.32 -29.10 15.87
C MET A 1 20.91 -28.58 15.54
N ALA A 2 20.39 -27.61 16.28
CA ALA A 2 19.04 -27.03 16.04
C ALA A 2 19.05 -25.49 16.07
N THR A 3 20.10 -24.88 16.62
CA THR A 3 20.24 -23.43 16.83
C THR A 3 20.63 -22.65 15.57
N ALA A 4 21.34 -23.27 14.62
CA ALA A 4 21.79 -22.60 13.40
C ALA A 4 20.63 -22.24 12.45
N PHE A 5 19.61 -23.10 12.35
CA PHE A 5 18.41 -22.85 11.55
C PHE A 5 17.55 -21.72 12.15
N GLY A 6 17.47 -21.64 13.48
CA GLY A 6 16.73 -20.58 14.17
C GLY A 6 17.33 -19.19 13.97
N VAL A 7 18.66 -19.04 14.10
CA VAL A 7 19.32 -17.72 13.99
C VAL A 7 19.36 -17.22 12.54
N ALA A 8 19.61 -18.09 11.56
CA ALA A 8 19.56 -17.73 10.15
C ALA A 8 18.13 -17.33 9.73
N GLY A 9 17.12 -18.08 10.18
CA GLY A 9 15.72 -17.74 9.98
C GLY A 9 15.35 -16.38 10.58
N VAL A 10 15.72 -16.10 11.83
CA VAL A 10 15.44 -14.81 12.48
C VAL A 10 16.11 -13.64 11.75
N ARG A 11 17.34 -13.80 11.27
CA ARG A 11 18.03 -12.76 10.48
C ARG A 11 17.34 -12.51 9.15
N HIS A 12 16.97 -13.59 8.44
CA HIS A 12 16.21 -13.51 7.18
C HIS A 12 14.88 -12.78 7.39
N TRP A 13 14.06 -13.22 8.34
CA TRP A 13 12.76 -12.60 8.63
C TRP A 13 12.88 -11.14 9.08
N ARG A 14 13.93 -10.79 9.85
CA ARG A 14 14.16 -9.41 10.26
C ARG A 14 14.55 -8.52 9.08
N HIS A 15 15.38 -9.02 8.18
CA HIS A 15 15.76 -8.29 6.97
C HIS A 15 14.52 -8.08 6.08
N ASP A 16 13.76 -9.13 5.83
CA ASP A 16 12.52 -9.10 5.07
C ASP A 16 11.48 -8.15 5.67
N HIS A 17 11.24 -8.21 7.00
CA HIS A 17 10.32 -7.31 7.68
C HIS A 17 10.74 -5.83 7.58
N ARG A 18 12.04 -5.53 7.61
CA ARG A 18 12.54 -4.16 7.41
C ARG A 18 12.34 -3.67 5.98
N ALA A 19 12.58 -4.53 4.99
CA ALA A 19 12.32 -4.19 3.60
C ALA A 19 10.83 -3.89 3.37
N ARG A 20 9.93 -4.71 3.94
CA ARG A 20 8.48 -4.49 3.89
C ARG A 20 8.05 -3.19 4.58
N ALA A 21 8.51 -2.96 5.81
CA ALA A 21 8.24 -1.71 6.52
C ALA A 21 8.76 -0.47 5.78
N GLY A 22 9.84 -0.61 5.00
CA GLY A 22 10.33 0.44 4.11
C GLY A 22 9.36 0.77 2.98
N LEU A 23 8.73 -0.25 2.38
CA LEU A 23 7.71 -0.09 1.34
C LEU A 23 6.44 0.61 1.88
N ASP A 24 5.94 0.14 3.03
CA ASP A 24 4.76 0.72 3.69
C ASP A 24 5.00 2.20 4.02
N ARG A 25 6.21 2.54 4.49
CA ARG A 25 6.59 3.93 4.80
C ARG A 25 6.63 4.81 3.55
N LEU A 26 7.19 4.33 2.45
CA LEU A 26 7.22 5.08 1.18
C LEU A 26 5.80 5.37 0.70
N PHE A 27 4.93 4.37 0.72
CA PHE A 27 3.53 4.53 0.35
C PHE A 27 2.82 5.55 1.26
N ALA A 28 2.95 5.42 2.58
CA ALA A 28 2.37 6.35 3.54
C ALA A 28 2.87 7.79 3.35
N ASP A 29 4.15 7.99 2.98
CA ASP A 29 4.71 9.31 2.72
C ASP A 29 4.17 9.92 1.41
N GLU A 30 3.91 9.11 0.37
CA GLU A 30 3.22 9.57 -0.84
C GLU A 30 1.75 9.93 -0.58
N ILE A 31 1.03 9.13 0.22
CA ILE A 31 -0.35 9.44 0.63
C ILE A 31 -0.43 10.80 1.37
N LYS A 32 0.55 11.10 2.22
CA LYS A 32 0.60 12.40 2.92
C LYS A 32 0.76 13.57 1.95
N ARG A 33 1.48 13.38 0.84
CA ARG A 33 1.79 14.41 -0.18
C ARG A 33 0.67 14.66 -1.18
N LEU A 34 -0.44 13.91 -1.12
CA LEU A 34 -1.56 14.11 -2.04
C LEU A 34 -2.02 15.58 -2.04
N PRO A 35 -2.22 16.18 -3.22
CA PRO A 35 -2.45 17.62 -3.36
C PRO A 35 -3.84 18.04 -2.90
N THR A 36 -4.79 17.11 -2.78
CA THR A 36 -6.18 17.39 -2.45
C THR A 36 -6.75 16.29 -1.58
N LYS A 37 -7.56 16.70 -0.58
CA LYS A 37 -8.32 15.84 0.31
C LYS A 37 -9.74 16.42 0.45
N PRO A 38 -10.79 15.59 0.62
CA PRO A 38 -10.73 14.14 0.74
C PRO A 38 -10.42 13.44 -0.60
N ALA A 39 -9.78 12.28 -0.53
CA ALA A 39 -9.33 11.54 -1.71
C ALA A 39 -9.66 10.04 -1.64
N ILE A 40 -9.61 9.40 -2.80
CA ILE A 40 -9.62 7.95 -3.00
C ILE A 40 -8.38 7.60 -3.83
N VAL A 41 -7.60 6.64 -3.35
CA VAL A 41 -6.42 6.09 -4.04
C VAL A 41 -6.73 4.65 -4.43
N PHE A 42 -6.81 4.38 -5.73
CA PHE A 42 -6.97 3.04 -6.27
C PHE A 42 -5.60 2.40 -6.48
N ILE A 43 -5.32 1.32 -5.74
CA ILE A 43 -4.08 0.54 -5.87
C ILE A 43 -4.27 -0.55 -6.91
N ARG A 44 -3.45 -0.51 -7.95
CA ARG A 44 -3.25 -1.60 -8.90
C ARG A 44 -2.09 -2.46 -8.42
N TYR A 45 -2.41 -3.64 -7.90
CA TYR A 45 -1.41 -4.62 -7.48
C TYR A 45 -0.76 -5.30 -8.68
N THR A 46 0.53 -5.60 -8.58
CA THR A 46 1.27 -6.23 -9.68
C THR A 46 1.50 -7.72 -9.47
N PRO A 47 1.28 -8.58 -10.48
CA PRO A 47 1.61 -10.00 -10.36
C PRO A 47 3.11 -10.28 -10.25
N ARG A 48 3.97 -9.26 -10.43
CA ARG A 48 5.43 -9.38 -10.34
C ARG A 48 5.96 -9.41 -8.91
N SER A 49 5.12 -9.11 -7.91
CA SER A 49 5.48 -9.20 -6.49
C SER A 49 4.57 -10.20 -5.77
N PRO A 50 5.12 -11.23 -5.10
CA PRO A 50 4.32 -12.09 -4.23
C PRO A 50 3.98 -11.41 -2.89
N VAL A 51 4.57 -10.25 -2.61
CA VAL A 51 4.34 -9.47 -1.39
C VAL A 51 3.79 -8.11 -1.82
N HIS A 52 2.48 -7.93 -1.64
CA HIS A 52 1.81 -6.67 -1.92
C HIS A 52 1.89 -5.72 -0.73
N LEU A 53 1.72 -4.43 -0.99
CA LEU A 53 1.36 -3.46 0.05
C LEU A 53 0.17 -4.00 0.86
N SER A 54 0.44 -4.41 2.10
CA SER A 54 -0.54 -5.06 2.98
C SER A 54 -1.36 -4.03 3.76
N GLU A 55 -1.82 -3.00 3.07
CA GLU A 55 -2.51 -1.88 3.67
C GLU A 55 -4.02 -2.17 3.70
N VAL A 56 -4.44 -3.00 4.65
CA VAL A 56 -5.86 -3.20 4.95
C VAL A 56 -6.28 -2.14 5.96
N PHE A 57 -6.89 -1.06 5.46
CA PHE A 57 -7.39 0.00 6.32
C PHE A 57 -8.83 -0.27 6.76
N ASN A 58 -9.01 -0.56 8.05
CA ASN A 58 -10.31 -0.64 8.68
C ASN A 58 -10.63 0.71 9.35
N TYR A 59 -11.07 1.68 8.56
CA TYR A 59 -11.43 2.99 9.09
C TYR A 59 -12.70 2.90 9.95
N PRO A 60 -12.70 3.44 11.18
CA PRO A 60 -13.87 3.40 12.07
C PRO A 60 -15.01 4.29 11.57
N ASP A 61 -14.67 5.39 10.89
CA ASP A 61 -15.62 6.28 10.20
C ASP A 61 -15.05 6.65 8.83
N LEU A 62 -15.68 6.14 7.77
CA LEU A 62 -15.28 6.41 6.40
C LEU A 62 -15.46 7.89 6.01
N ASN A 63 -16.42 8.60 6.58
CA ASN A 63 -16.66 10.00 6.24
C ASN A 63 -15.59 10.93 6.82
N ALA A 64 -15.09 10.63 8.02
CA ALA A 64 -14.01 11.37 8.66
C ALA A 64 -12.63 11.08 8.05
N GLU A 65 -12.47 9.97 7.33
CA GLU A 65 -11.17 9.58 6.78
C GLU A 65 -10.77 10.47 5.57
N PRO A 66 -9.62 11.19 5.64
CA PRO A 66 -9.18 12.06 4.56
C PRO A 66 -8.78 11.33 3.29
N VAL A 67 -8.29 10.08 3.37
CA VAL A 67 -7.88 9.30 2.20
C VAL A 67 -8.38 7.88 2.32
N TRP A 68 -9.20 7.44 1.36
CA TRP A 68 -9.52 6.03 1.22
C TRP A 68 -8.49 5.37 0.33
N VAL A 69 -7.87 4.31 0.80
CA VAL A 69 -7.04 3.45 -0.03
C VAL A 69 -7.83 2.19 -0.35
N VAL A 70 -8.00 1.92 -1.64
CA VAL A 70 -8.88 0.85 -2.13
C VAL A 70 -8.21 0.09 -3.26
N HIS A 71 -8.60 -1.17 -3.46
CA HIS A 71 -8.15 -1.95 -4.60
C HIS A 71 -8.75 -1.39 -5.90
N ASP A 72 -7.92 -1.24 -6.94
CA ASP A 72 -8.36 -0.98 -8.31
C ASP A 72 -9.11 -2.20 -8.88
N LEU A 73 -10.43 -2.06 -9.07
CA LEU A 73 -11.30 -3.06 -9.70
C LEU A 73 -11.62 -2.72 -11.17
N GLY A 74 -10.82 -1.84 -11.78
CA GLY A 74 -10.98 -1.38 -13.15
C GLY A 74 -12.28 -0.57 -13.34
N PRO A 75 -13.13 -0.90 -14.33
CA PRO A 75 -14.35 -0.13 -14.62
C PRO A 75 -15.31 0.04 -13.43
N ARG A 76 -15.26 -0.87 -12.44
CA ARG A 76 -16.09 -0.82 -11.24
C ARG A 76 -15.70 0.30 -10.28
N ASN A 77 -14.52 0.90 -10.40
CA ASN A 77 -14.13 2.07 -9.62
C ASN A 77 -15.13 3.23 -9.78
N ALA A 78 -15.77 3.32 -10.95
CA ALA A 78 -16.81 4.32 -11.23
C ALA A 78 -18.03 4.20 -10.31
N GLU A 79 -18.33 3.00 -9.77
CA GLU A 79 -19.40 2.83 -8.78
C GLU A 79 -19.08 3.60 -7.49
N LEU A 80 -17.84 3.48 -7.00
CA LEU A 80 -17.39 4.18 -5.80
C LEU A 80 -17.30 5.69 -6.02
N LEU A 81 -16.81 6.13 -7.18
CA LEU A 81 -16.74 7.55 -7.52
C LEU A 81 -18.12 8.20 -7.58
N ARG A 82 -19.14 7.49 -8.07
CA ARG A 82 -20.53 7.96 -8.04
C ARG A 82 -21.08 8.06 -6.62
N ALA A 83 -20.68 7.16 -5.73
CA ALA A 83 -21.11 7.16 -4.34
C ALA A 83 -20.38 8.21 -3.47
N ALA A 84 -19.15 8.59 -3.84
CA ALA A 84 -18.33 9.57 -3.13
C ALA A 84 -17.86 10.71 -4.07
N PRO A 85 -18.79 11.49 -4.65
CA PRO A 85 -18.47 12.47 -5.70
C PRO A 85 -17.64 13.66 -5.22
N ASN A 86 -17.53 13.86 -3.91
CA ASN A 86 -16.75 14.93 -3.29
C ASN A 86 -15.26 14.57 -3.08
N ARG A 87 -14.83 13.36 -3.44
CA ARG A 87 -13.45 12.90 -3.26
C ARG A 87 -12.68 12.96 -4.57
N ALA A 88 -11.47 13.51 -4.53
CA ALA A 88 -10.54 13.43 -5.65
C ALA A 88 -10.04 11.99 -5.83
N SER A 89 -9.85 11.54 -7.07
CA SER A 89 -9.38 10.18 -7.37
C SER A 89 -7.94 10.16 -7.88
N PHE A 90 -7.14 9.25 -7.34
CA PHE A 90 -5.77 8.99 -7.79
C PHE A 90 -5.59 7.50 -8.05
N GLU A 91 -4.71 7.17 -9.00
CA GLU A 91 -4.28 5.80 -9.25
C GLU A 91 -2.86 5.61 -8.74
N PHE A 92 -2.61 4.46 -8.13
CA PHE A 92 -1.30 4.03 -7.70
C PHE A 92 -0.99 2.66 -8.30
N ASP A 93 0.08 2.57 -9.07
CA ASP A 93 0.51 1.32 -9.68
C ASP A 93 1.70 0.74 -8.92
N GLU A 94 1.51 -0.43 -8.30
CA GLU A 94 2.54 -1.08 -7.50
C GLU A 94 3.79 -1.43 -8.34
N ASP A 95 3.65 -1.59 -9.66
CA ASP A 95 4.79 -1.77 -10.56
C ASP A 95 5.82 -0.64 -10.47
N GLN A 96 5.40 0.56 -10.05
CA GLN A 96 6.30 1.70 -9.86
C GLN A 96 7.27 1.52 -8.68
N LEU A 97 6.95 0.64 -7.74
CA LEU A 97 7.79 0.33 -6.58
C LEU A 97 8.60 -0.96 -6.78
N VAL A 98 8.14 -1.89 -7.61
CA VAL A 98 8.86 -3.13 -7.91
C VAL A 98 10.17 -2.84 -8.63
N GLY A 99 11.29 -3.26 -8.02
CA GLY A 99 12.64 -3.09 -8.56
C GLY A 99 13.30 -1.75 -8.24
N ARG A 100 12.60 -0.83 -7.55
CA ARG A 100 13.27 0.31 -6.92
C ARG A 100 14.05 -0.20 -5.70
N PRO A 101 15.28 0.30 -5.45
CA PRO A 101 16.00 -0.04 -4.24
C PRO A 101 15.22 0.50 -3.03
N ILE A 102 14.55 -0.40 -2.32
CA ILE A 102 13.92 -0.13 -1.04
C ILE A 102 15.05 -0.31 -0.01
N LEU A 103 15.60 0.83 0.43
CA LEU A 103 16.67 1.04 1.44
C LEU A 103 18.01 1.56 0.86
N ARG A 104 18.40 2.76 1.32
CA ARG A 104 19.78 3.10 1.68
C ARG A 104 19.94 2.89 3.18
#